data_AF-A0A1Y4HI82-F1
#
_entry.id   AF-A0A1Y4HI82-F1
#
_cell.length_a   1.000
_cell.length_b   1.000
_cell.length_c   1.000
_cell.angle_alpha   90.00
_cell.angle_beta   90.00
_cell.angle_gamma   90.00
#
_symmetry.space_group_name_H-M   'P 1'
#
loop_
_entity.id
_entity.type
_entity.pdbx_description
1 polymer ?
#
loop_
_entity_poly.entity_id
_entity_poly.type
_entity_poly.pdbx_seq_one_letter_code
_entity_poly.pdbx_strand_id
1 'polypeptide(L)'
;MKVKFVLRIIIAVCVAGFIVTRIISVNAPWASRKAKYFEIGETVALERTLSTGETVHNGDITILADQPTIIDVNRLPDVNVEYTDPLLSSGNAHAAWAILIPLTISNETARAISLPLMDFNLQSGAWTNGTDPNLFEAINPNVSMVSQLAAHSTLHVTMPFIVYDITCPSYTDFQNMAKKNYELLLSLLPNRCSIVFETKLINASK
;
A
#
# COMPACT_ATOMS: atom_id res chain seq x y z
N MET A 1 24.10 -49.84 -24.48
CA MET A 1 23.22 -48.74 -24.96
C MET A 1 21.93 -48.58 -24.14
N LYS A 2 21.23 -49.67 -23.77
CA LYS A 2 19.96 -49.62 -23.01
C LYS A 2 20.04 -48.90 -21.64
N VAL A 3 21.11 -49.11 -20.87
CA VAL A 3 21.27 -48.51 -19.53
C VAL A 3 21.29 -46.97 -19.55
N LYS A 4 22.00 -46.36 -20.50
CA LYS A 4 22.07 -44.89 -20.63
C LYS A 4 20.72 -44.27 -21.02
N PHE A 5 19.89 -45.01 -21.77
CA PHE A 5 18.56 -44.55 -22.15
C PHE A 5 17.59 -44.57 -20.96
N VAL A 6 17.57 -45.67 -20.19
CA VAL A 6 16.74 -45.78 -18.98
C VAL A 6 17.10 -44.71 -17.95
N LEU A 7 18.39 -44.45 -17.73
CA LEU A 7 18.84 -43.42 -16.79
C LEU A 7 18.36 -42.01 -17.18
N ARG A 8 18.38 -41.67 -18.48
CA ARG A 8 17.90 -40.37 -18.96
C ARG A 8 16.40 -40.16 -18.73
N ILE A 9 15.61 -41.23 -18.90
CA ILE A 9 14.16 -41.19 -18.63
C ILE A 9 13.90 -40.93 -17.15
N ILE A 10 14.61 -41.63 -16.25
CA ILE A 10 14.45 -41.46 -14.79
C ILE A 10 14.75 -40.01 -14.40
N ILE A 11 15.87 -39.45 -14.87
CA ILE A 11 16.25 -38.05 -14.58
C ILE A 11 15.16 -37.08 -15.08
N ALA A 12 14.67 -37.26 -16.31
CA ALA A 12 13.63 -36.40 -16.87
C ALA A 12 12.33 -36.45 -16.04
N VAL A 13 11.91 -37.64 -15.58
CA VAL A 13 10.73 -37.80 -14.72
C VAL A 13 10.94 -37.13 -13.36
N CYS A 14 12.11 -37.30 -12.75
CA CYS A 14 12.44 -36.63 -11.47
C CYS A 14 12.42 -35.11 -11.60
N VAL A 15 12.99 -34.56 -12.68
CA VAL A 15 12.99 -33.11 -12.94
C VAL A 15 11.57 -32.59 -13.19
N ALA A 16 10.78 -33.29 -14.01
CA ALA A 16 9.38 -32.93 -14.24
C ALA A 16 8.55 -32.97 -12.95
N GLY A 17 8.73 -34.01 -12.13
CA GLY A 17 8.08 -34.12 -10.82
C GLY A 17 8.47 -32.99 -9.86
N PHE A 18 9.75 -32.61 -9.82
CA PHE A 18 10.22 -31.46 -9.04
C PHE A 18 9.61 -30.14 -9.53
N ILE A 19 9.53 -29.92 -10.84
CA ILE A 19 8.93 -28.71 -11.41
C ILE A 19 7.43 -28.64 -11.06
N VAL A 20 6.68 -29.74 -11.25
CA VAL A 20 5.24 -29.79 -10.94
C VAL A 20 4.99 -29.55 -9.45
N THR A 21 5.75 -30.19 -8.56
CA THR A 21 5.62 -29.95 -7.11
C THR A 21 5.96 -28.53 -6.72
N ARG A 22 6.97 -27.90 -7.33
CA ARG A 22 7.26 -26.47 -7.11
C ARG A 22 6.13 -25.58 -7.60
N ILE A 23 5.60 -25.81 -8.80
CA ILE A 23 4.43 -25.07 -9.33
C ILE A 23 3.25 -25.20 -8.38
N ILE A 24 2.91 -26.41 -7.93
CA ILE A 24 1.81 -26.63 -6.98
C ILE A 24 2.10 -25.94 -5.65
N SER A 25 3.31 -26.06 -5.10
CA SER A 25 3.66 -25.43 -3.81
C SER A 25 3.58 -23.90 -3.86
N VAL A 26 3.91 -23.30 -5.01
CA VAL A 26 3.85 -21.86 -5.23
C VAL A 26 2.41 -21.41 -5.49
N ASN A 27 1.60 -22.24 -6.17
CA ASN A 27 0.23 -21.89 -6.58
C ASN A 27 -0.86 -22.30 -5.59
N ALA A 28 -0.66 -23.33 -4.77
CA ALA A 28 -1.63 -23.79 -3.79
C ALA A 28 -2.06 -22.67 -2.80
N PRO A 29 -1.15 -21.79 -2.33
CA PRO A 29 -1.53 -20.65 -1.52
C PRO A 29 -2.38 -19.60 -2.26
N TRP A 30 -2.41 -19.59 -3.61
CA TRP A 30 -3.21 -18.62 -4.38
C TRP A 30 -4.69 -19.02 -4.44
N ALA A 31 -4.99 -20.32 -4.51
CA ALA A 31 -6.37 -20.81 -4.62
C ALA A 31 -7.19 -20.61 -3.33
N SER A 32 -6.54 -20.40 -2.19
CA SER A 32 -7.18 -20.23 -0.88
C SER A 32 -7.19 -18.79 -0.35
N ARG A 33 -6.66 -17.81 -1.11
CA ARG A 33 -6.57 -16.43 -0.61
C ARG A 33 -7.94 -15.80 -0.49
N LYS A 34 -8.23 -15.32 0.71
CA LYS A 34 -9.40 -14.48 0.94
C LYS A 34 -8.94 -13.03 0.84
N ALA A 35 -9.51 -12.30 -0.10
CA ALA A 35 -9.43 -10.84 -0.07
C ALA A 35 -10.41 -10.35 1.00
N LYS A 36 -9.92 -9.48 1.89
CA LYS A 36 -10.73 -8.79 2.90
C LYS A 36 -10.77 -7.31 2.56
N TYR A 37 -11.98 -6.78 2.49
CA TYR A 37 -12.26 -5.38 2.24
C TYR A 37 -12.93 -4.80 3.47
N PHE A 38 -12.50 -3.61 3.86
CA PHE A 38 -13.01 -2.85 4.98
C PHE A 38 -13.40 -1.46 4.50
N GLU A 39 -14.33 -0.81 5.17
CA GLU A 39 -14.73 0.57 4.90
C GLU A 39 -14.00 1.56 5.82
N ILE A 40 -14.04 2.85 5.48
CA ILE A 40 -13.54 3.92 6.37
C ILE A 40 -14.29 3.89 7.69
N GLY A 41 -13.57 4.06 8.79
CA GLY A 41 -14.12 3.95 10.14
C GLY A 41 -14.16 2.53 10.71
N GLU A 42 -13.87 1.50 9.91
CA GLU A 42 -13.71 0.14 10.42
C GLU A 42 -12.28 -0.11 10.93
N THR A 43 -12.16 -0.84 12.03
CA THR A 43 -10.86 -1.27 12.56
C THR A 43 -10.41 -2.56 11.87
N VAL A 44 -9.23 -2.52 11.28
CA VAL A 44 -8.62 -3.62 10.55
C VAL A 44 -7.52 -4.27 11.37
N ALA A 45 -7.64 -5.56 11.64
CA ALA A 45 -6.55 -6.34 12.22
C ALA A 45 -5.59 -6.80 11.11
N LEU A 46 -4.36 -6.30 11.13
CA LEU A 46 -3.34 -6.59 10.13
C LEU A 46 -2.78 -8.00 10.32
N GLU A 47 -2.60 -8.74 9.23
CA GLU A 47 -1.98 -10.07 9.23
C GLU A 47 -1.08 -10.20 7.99
N ARG A 48 0.24 -10.15 8.19
CA ARG A 48 1.23 -10.23 7.10
C ARG A 48 2.66 -10.45 7.60
N THR A 49 3.54 -10.82 6.68
CA THR A 49 4.99 -10.60 6.85
C THR A 49 5.34 -9.21 6.35
N LEU A 50 6.06 -8.45 7.17
CA LEU A 50 6.55 -7.10 6.85
C LEU A 50 7.83 -7.18 6.01
N SER A 51 8.16 -6.11 5.29
CA SER A 51 9.43 -6.02 4.55
C SER A 51 10.67 -6.10 5.45
N THR A 52 10.53 -5.84 6.75
CA THR A 52 11.56 -6.04 7.78
C THR A 52 11.81 -7.52 8.12
N GLY A 53 10.99 -8.45 7.60
CA GLY A 53 11.03 -9.89 7.90
C GLY A 53 10.20 -10.30 9.12
N GLU A 54 9.71 -9.34 9.90
CA GLU A 54 8.83 -9.58 11.04
C GLU A 54 7.44 -10.06 10.57
N THR A 55 6.86 -11.04 11.27
CA THR A 55 5.49 -11.51 11.01
C THR A 55 4.55 -10.90 12.03
N VAL A 56 3.52 -10.21 11.53
CA VAL A 56 2.43 -9.62 12.30
C VAL A 56 1.25 -10.59 12.24
N HIS A 57 0.81 -11.07 13.39
CA HIS A 57 -0.35 -11.93 13.49
C HIS A 57 -1.64 -11.10 13.58
N ASN A 58 -2.76 -11.71 13.20
CA ASN A 58 -4.07 -11.09 13.27
C ASN A 58 -4.37 -10.61 14.70
N GLY A 59 -4.50 -9.30 14.85
CA GLY A 59 -4.78 -8.63 16.13
C GLY A 59 -3.56 -7.98 16.79
N ASP A 60 -2.33 -8.29 16.35
CA ASP A 60 -1.10 -7.68 16.88
C ASP A 60 -1.05 -6.18 16.55
N ILE A 61 -1.40 -5.83 15.32
CA ILE A 61 -1.52 -4.45 14.85
C ILE A 61 -2.96 -4.24 14.38
N THR A 62 -3.59 -3.17 14.86
CA THR A 62 -4.87 -2.69 14.36
C THR A 62 -4.71 -1.36 13.62
N ILE A 63 -5.48 -1.15 12.57
CA ILE A 63 -5.44 0.05 11.74
C ILE A 63 -6.87 0.56 11.56
N LEU A 64 -7.08 1.84 11.87
CA LEU A 64 -8.29 2.57 11.59
C LEU A 64 -7.95 3.69 10.60
N ALA A 65 -8.64 3.74 9.47
CA ALA A 65 -8.52 4.85 8.54
C ALA A 65 -9.68 5.83 8.71
N ASP A 66 -9.36 7.12 8.75
CA ASP A 66 -10.33 8.21 8.73
C ASP A 66 -10.61 8.69 7.30
N GLN A 67 -11.52 9.66 7.18
CA GLN A 67 -11.93 10.21 5.90
C GLN A 67 -10.74 10.81 5.13
N PRO A 68 -10.45 10.32 3.92
CA PRO A 68 -9.32 10.81 3.14
C PRO A 68 -9.63 12.17 2.51
N THR A 69 -8.59 12.97 2.33
CA THR A 69 -8.66 14.28 1.69
C THR A 69 -7.92 14.26 0.38
N ILE A 70 -8.52 14.85 -0.67
CA ILE A 70 -7.82 15.15 -1.92
C ILE A 70 -7.61 16.64 -2.03
N ILE A 71 -6.37 17.05 -2.29
CA ILE A 71 -5.95 18.43 -2.45
C ILE A 71 -5.00 18.58 -3.64
N ASP A 72 -5.08 19.70 -4.36
CA ASP A 72 -4.09 20.02 -5.39
C ASP A 72 -2.74 20.18 -4.70
N VAL A 73 -1.69 19.55 -5.23
CA VAL A 73 -0.34 19.62 -4.63
C VAL A 73 0.12 21.08 -4.47
N ASN A 74 -0.24 21.97 -5.41
CA ASN A 74 0.10 23.40 -5.31
C ASN A 74 -0.65 24.14 -4.19
N ARG A 75 -1.67 23.52 -3.59
CA ARG A 75 -2.48 24.04 -2.49
C ARG A 75 -2.13 23.44 -1.14
N LEU A 76 -1.14 22.56 -1.05
CA LEU A 76 -0.62 22.06 0.22
C LEU A 76 -0.19 23.18 1.21
N PRO A 77 0.36 24.32 0.76
CA PRO A 77 0.62 25.46 1.65
C PRO A 77 -0.65 26.02 2.31
N ASP A 78 -1.83 25.91 1.68
CA ASP A 78 -3.11 26.36 2.26
C ASP A 78 -3.47 25.57 3.53
N VAL A 79 -2.89 24.38 3.70
CA VAL A 79 -3.07 23.50 4.86
C VAL A 79 -1.80 23.36 5.71
N ASN A 80 -0.90 24.34 5.64
CA ASN A 80 0.37 24.40 6.39
C ASN A 80 1.33 23.24 6.11
N VAL A 81 1.33 22.69 4.88
CA VAL A 81 2.29 21.68 4.45
C VAL A 81 3.29 22.32 3.50
N GLU A 82 4.52 22.51 3.98
CA GLU A 82 5.64 22.99 3.16
C GLU A 82 6.21 21.83 2.34
N TYR A 83 5.79 21.73 1.08
CA TYR A 83 6.24 20.69 0.15
C TYR A 83 6.46 21.30 -1.23
N THR A 84 7.61 21.00 -1.85
CA THR A 84 7.90 21.35 -3.24
C THR A 84 8.02 20.07 -4.05
N ASP A 85 7.08 19.87 -4.96
CA ASP A 85 7.08 18.69 -5.79
C ASP A 85 8.17 18.73 -6.88
N PRO A 86 9.04 17.71 -6.99
CA PRO A 86 10.13 17.71 -7.96
C PRO A 86 9.64 17.60 -9.41
N LEU A 87 8.51 16.94 -9.69
CA LEU A 87 7.99 16.78 -11.04
C LEU A 87 7.25 18.03 -11.52
N LEU A 88 6.48 18.68 -10.65
CA LEU A 88 5.85 19.96 -10.97
C LEU A 88 6.90 21.07 -11.13
N SER A 89 7.87 21.16 -10.21
CA SER A 89 8.90 22.20 -10.25
C SER A 89 9.84 22.09 -11.46
N SER A 90 10.11 20.86 -11.93
CA SER A 90 10.88 20.62 -13.16
C SER A 90 10.07 20.78 -14.44
N GLY A 91 8.75 20.97 -14.35
CA GLY A 91 7.84 21.04 -15.50
C GLY A 91 7.58 19.69 -16.18
N ASN A 92 8.01 18.59 -15.59
CA ASN A 92 7.78 17.23 -16.10
C ASN A 92 6.32 16.77 -15.91
N ALA A 93 5.61 17.36 -14.94
CA ALA A 93 4.17 17.25 -14.78
C ALA A 93 3.54 18.65 -14.73
N HIS A 94 2.27 18.79 -15.10
CA HIS A 94 1.59 20.10 -15.07
C HIS A 94 0.59 20.22 -13.93
N ALA A 95 0.06 19.09 -13.46
CA ALA A 95 -0.87 19.05 -12.35
C ALA A 95 -0.71 17.77 -11.53
N ALA A 96 -0.96 17.87 -10.23
CA ALA A 96 -0.97 16.71 -9.35
C ALA A 96 -2.01 16.85 -8.23
N TRP A 97 -2.59 15.72 -7.85
CA TRP A 97 -3.45 15.58 -6.68
C TRP A 97 -2.69 14.85 -5.57
N ALA A 98 -2.68 15.40 -4.37
CA ALA A 98 -2.30 14.69 -3.16
C ALA A 98 -3.54 14.06 -2.52
N ILE A 99 -3.49 12.75 -2.27
CA ILE A 99 -4.49 11.98 -1.55
C ILE A 99 -3.91 11.68 -0.17
N LEU A 100 -4.50 12.28 0.86
CA LEU A 100 -4.04 12.22 2.25
C LEU A 100 -4.99 11.35 3.05
N ILE A 101 -4.49 10.25 3.62
CA ILE A 101 -5.29 9.30 4.39
C ILE A 101 -4.82 9.28 5.84
N PRO A 102 -5.56 9.89 6.77
CA PRO A 102 -5.24 9.81 8.20
C PRO A 102 -5.49 8.39 8.70
N LEU A 103 -4.50 7.84 9.40
CA LEU A 103 -4.52 6.52 10.00
C LEU A 103 -4.25 6.62 11.50
N THR A 104 -4.95 5.78 12.26
CA THR A 104 -4.63 5.43 13.63
C THR A 104 -4.19 3.98 13.66
N ILE A 105 -2.93 3.74 14.04
CA ILE A 105 -2.30 2.42 14.05
C ILE A 105 -1.95 2.07 15.49
N SER A 106 -2.52 0.99 16.03
CA SER A 106 -2.24 0.55 17.40
C SER A 106 -1.49 -0.76 17.41
N ASN A 107 -0.48 -0.85 18.28
CA ASN A 107 0.21 -2.09 18.60
C ASN A 107 -0.40 -2.69 19.87
N GLU A 108 -1.13 -3.79 19.73
CA GLU A 108 -1.82 -4.46 20.83
C GLU A 108 -0.93 -5.45 21.58
N THR A 109 0.33 -5.60 21.16
CA THR A 109 1.27 -6.55 21.75
C THR A 109 2.06 -5.95 22.91
N ALA A 110 2.62 -6.85 23.73
CA ALA A 110 3.51 -6.49 24.84
C ALA A 110 4.96 -6.18 24.39
N ARG A 111 5.25 -6.16 23.08
CA ARG A 111 6.59 -5.91 22.53
C ARG A 111 6.56 -4.78 21.51
N ALA A 112 7.70 -4.17 21.27
CA ALA A 112 7.81 -3.22 20.16
C ALA A 112 7.74 -3.94 18.80
N ILE A 113 7.11 -3.30 17.83
CA ILE A 113 6.97 -3.79 16.44
C ILE A 113 7.52 -2.72 15.49
N SER A 114 8.31 -3.14 14.51
CA SER A 114 8.86 -2.25 13.49
C SER A 114 7.99 -2.29 12.24
N LEU A 115 7.13 -1.29 12.06
CA LEU A 115 6.16 -1.21 10.96
C LEU A 115 6.69 -0.34 9.81
N PRO A 116 7.02 -0.94 8.64
CA PRO A 116 7.37 -0.18 7.43
C PRO A 116 6.10 0.38 6.77
N LEU A 117 5.82 1.66 6.98
CA LEU A 117 4.65 2.36 6.45
C LEU A 117 4.67 2.46 4.92
N MET A 118 5.86 2.43 4.31
CA MET A 118 6.04 2.41 2.86
C MET A 118 5.50 1.15 2.18
N ASP A 119 5.19 0.10 2.94
CA ASP A 119 4.57 -1.10 2.39
C ASP A 119 3.08 -0.88 2.04
N PHE A 120 2.47 0.23 2.48
CA PHE A 120 1.10 0.59 2.12
C PHE A 120 1.05 1.24 0.74
N ASN A 121 0.07 0.83 -0.05
CA ASN A 121 -0.13 1.30 -1.41
C ASN A 121 -1.57 1.78 -1.61
N LEU A 122 -1.76 2.78 -2.45
CA LEU A 122 -3.06 3.23 -2.87
C LEU A 122 -3.34 2.72 -4.28
N GLN A 123 -4.54 2.18 -4.52
CA GLN A 123 -4.92 1.71 -5.85
C GLN A 123 -6.32 2.17 -6.26
N SER A 124 -6.54 2.25 -7.57
CA SER A 124 -7.84 2.46 -8.20
C SER A 124 -7.85 1.77 -9.57
N GLY A 125 -8.49 0.60 -9.64
CA GLY A 125 -8.47 -0.23 -10.85
C GLY A 125 -7.06 -0.71 -11.20
N ALA A 126 -6.59 -0.36 -12.39
CA ALA A 126 -5.23 -0.71 -12.85
C ALA A 126 -4.14 0.27 -12.35
N TRP A 127 -4.53 1.41 -11.77
CA TRP A 127 -3.60 2.38 -11.22
C TRP A 127 -3.24 2.00 -9.78
N THR A 128 -1.96 2.05 -9.44
CA THR A 128 -1.43 1.86 -8.09
C THR A 128 -0.28 2.83 -7.87
N ASN A 129 -0.16 3.36 -6.66
CA ASN A 129 0.97 4.17 -6.27
C ASN A 129 1.39 3.90 -4.82
N GLY A 130 2.69 3.98 -4.58
CA GLY A 130 3.26 3.95 -3.24
C GLY A 130 3.10 5.29 -2.54
N THR A 131 3.40 5.29 -1.24
CA THR A 131 3.46 6.51 -0.43
C THR A 131 4.56 7.43 -0.98
N ASP A 132 4.28 8.73 -1.12
CA ASP A 132 5.32 9.69 -1.51
C ASP A 132 6.21 10.01 -0.31
N PRO A 133 7.52 9.71 -0.36
CA PRO A 133 8.38 9.82 0.80
C PRO A 133 8.62 11.27 1.26
N ASN A 134 8.79 12.19 0.30
CA ASN A 134 9.09 13.59 0.60
C ASN A 134 7.88 14.29 1.21
N LEU A 135 6.68 14.02 0.66
CA LEU A 135 5.43 14.54 1.21
C LEU A 135 5.10 13.90 2.56
N PHE A 136 5.45 12.61 2.76
CA PHE A 136 5.27 11.94 4.05
C PHE A 136 6.08 12.62 5.15
N GLU A 137 7.36 12.93 4.89
CA GLU A 137 8.22 13.64 5.85
C GLU A 137 7.70 15.05 6.15
N ALA A 138 7.21 15.77 5.12
CA ALA A 138 6.63 17.10 5.29
C ALA A 138 5.37 17.10 6.17
N ILE A 139 4.50 16.09 6.03
CA ILE A 139 3.23 16.00 6.78
C ILE A 139 3.42 15.36 8.16
N ASN A 140 4.39 14.45 8.31
CA ASN A 140 4.61 13.69 9.53
C ASN A 140 6.04 13.90 10.08
N PRO A 141 6.42 15.13 10.48
CA PRO A 141 7.82 15.48 10.77
C PRO A 141 8.47 14.70 11.91
N ASN A 142 7.67 14.04 12.75
CA ASN A 142 8.13 13.26 13.91
C ASN A 142 7.93 11.74 13.73
N VAL A 143 7.55 11.29 12.54
CA VAL A 143 7.26 9.87 12.26
C VAL A 143 8.25 9.36 11.23
N SER A 144 8.92 8.25 11.53
CA SER A 144 9.76 7.56 10.55
C SER A 144 8.93 6.66 9.64
N MET A 145 9.31 6.55 8.37
CA MET A 145 8.72 5.59 7.43
C MET A 145 8.84 4.14 7.90
N VAL A 146 9.84 3.83 8.72
CA VAL A 146 9.91 2.58 9.48
C VAL A 146 9.64 2.93 10.94
N SER A 147 8.36 2.94 11.30
CA SER A 147 7.92 3.36 12.62
C SER A 147 8.11 2.25 13.63
N GLN A 148 8.81 2.54 14.73
CA GLN A 148 8.87 1.65 15.89
C GLN A 148 7.69 1.94 16.80
N LEU A 149 6.71 1.04 16.79
CA LEU A 149 5.55 1.09 17.66
C LEU A 149 5.91 0.42 18.98
N ALA A 150 5.95 1.17 20.08
CA ALA A 150 6.11 0.60 21.41
C ALA A 150 4.93 -0.34 21.75
N ALA A 151 5.13 -1.20 22.74
CA ALA A 151 4.06 -2.05 23.25
C ALA A 151 2.85 -1.22 23.70
N HIS A 152 1.64 -1.64 23.31
CA HIS A 152 0.38 -0.97 23.66
C HIS A 152 0.34 0.52 23.31
N SER A 153 1.07 0.92 22.26
CA SER A 153 1.10 2.31 21.79
C SER A 153 0.27 2.50 20.53
N THR A 154 -0.16 3.74 20.33
CA THR A 154 -0.89 4.17 19.15
C THR A 154 -0.09 5.24 18.42
N LEU A 155 0.00 5.09 17.10
CA LEU A 155 0.58 6.04 16.18
C LEU A 155 -0.54 6.66 15.35
N HIS A 156 -0.58 8.00 15.35
CA HIS A 156 -1.37 8.76 14.40
C HIS A 156 -0.47 9.23 13.27
N VAL A 157 -0.82 8.89 12.04
CA VAL A 157 -0.01 9.20 10.86
C VAL A 157 -0.91 9.49 9.67
N THR A 158 -0.51 10.40 8.80
CA THR A 158 -1.20 10.62 7.52
C THR A 158 -0.38 10.01 6.40
N MET A 159 -0.96 9.11 5.62
CA MET A 159 -0.32 8.51 4.45
C MET A 159 -0.60 9.36 3.21
N PRO A 160 0.41 10.00 2.60
CA PRO A 160 0.23 10.75 1.37
C PRO A 160 0.54 9.93 0.12
N PHE A 161 -0.29 10.10 -0.90
CA PHE A 161 -0.09 9.54 -2.24
C PHE A 161 -0.25 10.67 -3.25
N ILE A 162 0.59 10.71 -4.28
CA ILE A 162 0.48 11.73 -5.34
C ILE A 162 0.03 11.07 -6.64
N VAL A 163 -0.93 11.69 -7.31
CA VAL A 163 -1.35 11.35 -8.67
C VAL A 163 -0.96 12.48 -9.59
N TYR A 164 -0.17 12.20 -10.62
CA TYR A 164 0.21 13.19 -11.62
C TYR A 164 -0.64 13.05 -12.89
N ASP A 165 -0.88 14.16 -13.56
CA ASP A 165 -1.55 14.19 -14.87
C ASP A 165 -0.85 13.30 -15.91
N ILE A 166 0.47 13.27 -15.92
CA ILE A 166 1.28 12.42 -16.82
C ILE A 166 1.09 10.91 -16.59
N THR A 167 0.54 10.50 -15.44
CA THR A 167 0.23 9.08 -15.17
C THR A 167 -1.14 8.66 -15.70
N CYS A 168 -1.91 9.60 -16.24
CA CYS A 168 -3.24 9.37 -16.79
C CYS A 168 -3.21 9.42 -18.33
N PRO A 169 -4.04 8.62 -19.02
CA PRO A 169 -4.13 8.65 -20.49
C PRO A 169 -4.58 10.00 -21.05
N SER A 170 -5.37 10.76 -20.28
CA SER A 170 -5.86 12.08 -20.64
C SER A 170 -6.02 12.99 -19.42
N TYR A 171 -6.06 14.30 -19.64
CA TYR A 171 -6.32 15.27 -18.58
C TYR A 171 -7.74 15.11 -17.97
N THR A 172 -8.72 14.69 -18.78
CA THR A 172 -10.06 14.36 -18.29
C THR A 172 -10.03 13.18 -17.32
N ASP A 173 -9.24 12.14 -17.61
CA ASP A 173 -9.06 11.00 -16.71
C ASP A 173 -8.39 11.44 -15.40
N PHE A 174 -7.40 12.33 -15.49
CA PHE A 174 -6.75 12.94 -14.33
C PHE A 174 -7.74 13.73 -13.46
N GLN A 175 -8.58 14.59 -14.06
CA GLN A 175 -9.63 15.31 -13.33
C GLN A 175 -10.66 14.36 -12.67
N ASN A 176 -10.91 13.22 -13.30
CA ASN A 176 -11.80 12.20 -12.76
C ASN A 176 -11.15 11.37 -11.64
N MET A 177 -9.83 11.39 -11.47
CA MET A 177 -9.16 10.67 -10.37
C MET A 177 -9.72 11.10 -9.01
N ALA A 178 -10.07 12.37 -8.83
CA ALA A 178 -10.62 12.85 -7.57
C ALA A 178 -12.05 12.35 -7.25
N LYS A 179 -12.69 11.62 -8.19
CA LYS A 179 -14.03 11.04 -8.07
C LYS A 179 -14.03 9.51 -8.12
N LYS A 180 -12.85 8.88 -8.14
CA LYS A 180 -12.74 7.42 -8.21
C LYS A 180 -12.89 6.79 -6.83
N ASN A 181 -13.19 5.50 -6.86
CA ASN A 181 -13.08 4.64 -5.70
C ASN A 181 -11.63 4.19 -5.57
N TYR A 182 -11.14 4.23 -4.34
CA TYR A 182 -9.78 3.87 -4.00
C TYR A 182 -9.77 2.74 -2.99
N GLU A 183 -8.67 2.01 -2.98
CA GLU A 183 -8.37 1.03 -1.95
C GLU A 183 -6.98 1.31 -1.38
N LEU A 184 -6.88 1.54 -0.07
CA LEU A 184 -5.62 1.51 0.66
C LEU A 184 -5.26 0.05 0.93
N LEU A 185 -4.30 -0.48 0.18
CA LEU A 185 -3.74 -1.81 0.32
C LEU A 185 -2.80 -1.85 1.54
N LEU A 186 -3.19 -2.64 2.54
CA LEU A 186 -2.41 -2.86 3.76
C LEU A 186 -1.55 -4.13 3.68
N SER A 187 -2.02 -5.12 2.91
CA SER A 187 -1.28 -6.36 2.64
C SER A 187 -1.72 -6.98 1.31
N LEU A 188 -0.78 -7.61 0.61
CA LEU A 188 -1.07 -8.48 -0.54
C LEU A 188 -0.94 -9.97 -0.19
N LEU A 189 -0.07 -10.30 0.75
CA LEU A 189 0.34 -11.67 1.08
C LEU A 189 0.39 -11.88 2.60
N PRO A 190 -0.06 -13.05 3.10
CA PRO A 190 -0.69 -14.14 2.36
C PRO A 190 -2.15 -13.84 1.95
N ASN A 191 -2.80 -12.90 2.64
CA ASN A 191 -4.16 -12.48 2.35
C ASN A 191 -4.16 -11.01 1.89
N ARG A 192 -4.93 -10.71 0.85
CA ARG A 192 -5.14 -9.31 0.45
C ARG A 192 -6.02 -8.64 1.49
N CYS A 193 -5.57 -7.51 2.00
CA CYS A 193 -6.29 -6.71 2.99
C CYS A 193 -6.25 -5.25 2.56
N SER A 194 -7.42 -4.64 2.42
CA SER A 194 -7.54 -3.27 1.95
C SER A 194 -8.71 -2.53 2.59
N ILE A 195 -8.55 -1.22 2.75
CA ILE A 195 -9.61 -0.30 3.15
C ILE A 195 -10.11 0.42 1.90
N VAL A 196 -11.39 0.29 1.58
CA VAL A 196 -12.05 0.85 0.39
C VAL A 196 -12.75 2.15 0.75
N PHE A 197 -12.66 3.14 -0.14
CA PHE A 197 -13.32 4.42 0.07
C PHE A 197 -13.62 5.15 -1.23
N GLU A 198 -14.66 5.97 -1.18
CA GLU A 198 -14.95 6.99 -2.20
C GLU A 198 -14.33 8.31 -1.77
N THR A 199 -13.75 9.05 -2.71
CA THR A 199 -13.13 10.33 -2.38
C THR A 199 -14.13 11.47 -2.54
N LYS A 200 -14.16 12.37 -1.56
CA LYS A 200 -14.86 13.65 -1.66
C LYS A 200 -13.83 14.74 -1.92
N LEU A 201 -13.97 15.38 -3.07
CA LEU A 201 -13.15 16.54 -3.42
C LEU A 201 -13.48 17.65 -2.43
N ILE A 202 -12.51 18.05 -1.61
CA ILE A 202 -12.67 19.25 -0.80
C ILE A 202 -12.46 20.41 -1.76
N ASN A 203 -13.58 20.98 -2.24
CA ASN A 203 -13.54 22.33 -2.78
C ASN A 203 -13.15 23.22 -1.61
N ALA A 204 -11.86 23.46 -1.40
CA ALA A 204 -11.42 24.44 -0.42
C ALA A 204 -12.06 25.76 -0.85
N SER A 205 -13.07 26.15 -0.06
CA SER A 205 -13.88 27.32 -0.25
C SER A 205 -12.95 28.51 -0.40
N LYS A 206 -13.15 29.27 -1.49
CA LYS A 206 -12.46 30.54 -1.74
C LYS A 206 -12.60 31.51 -0.58
#